data_AF-A0A853EBT3-F1
#
_entry.id   AF-A0A853EBT3-F1
#
_cell.length_a   1.000
_cell.length_b   1.000
_cell.length_c   1.000
_cell.angle_alpha   90.00
_cell.angle_beta   90.00
_cell.angle_gamma   90.00
#
_symmetry.space_group_name_H-M   'P 1'
#
loop_
_entity.id
_entity.type
_entity.pdbx_description
1 polymer ?
#
loop_
_entity_poly.entity_id
_entity_poly.type
_entity_poly.pdbx_seq_one_letter_code
_entity_poly.pdbx_strand_id
1 'polypeptide(L)' 'MTKDELIARLRSLGEQLNRDVSLTGTKEELALRVAELEEELD' A
#
# COMPACT_ATOMS: atom_id res chain seq x y z
N MET A 1 -0.87 -2.27 12.36
CA MET A 1 -0.66 -1.02 11.61
C MET A 1 -1.79 -0.02 11.85
N THR A 2 -1.49 1.27 11.92
CA THR A 2 -2.42 2.40 11.84
C THR A 2 -2.71 2.74 10.37
N LYS A 3 -3.68 3.63 10.12
CA LYS A 3 -4.00 4.05 8.75
C LYS A 3 -2.82 4.77 8.10
N ASP A 4 -2.09 5.58 8.86
CA ASP A 4 -0.91 6.31 8.38
C ASP A 4 0.25 5.38 8.04
N GLU A 5 0.45 4.32 8.82
CA GLU A 5 1.46 3.29 8.53
C GLU A 5 1.14 2.55 7.22
N LEU A 6 -0.13 2.25 6.96
CA LEU A 6 -0.55 1.65 5.68
C LEU A 6 -0.32 2.60 4.50
N ILE A 7 -0.62 3.89 4.66
CA ILE A 7 -0.36 4.91 3.64
C ILE A 7 1.14 5.03 3.35
N ALA A 8 1.98 5.06 4.38
CA ALA A 8 3.43 5.11 4.24
C ALA A 8 3.96 3.86 3.52
N ARG A 9 3.42 2.68 3.85
CA ARG A 9 3.80 1.42 3.22
C ARG A 9 3.40 1.40 1.74
N LEU A 10 2.17 1.80 1.41
CA LEU A 10 1.71 1.91 0.03
C LEU A 10 2.62 2.83 -0.79
N ARG A 11 2.97 4.02 -0.29
CA ARG A 11 3.89 4.93 -0.99
C ARG A 11 5.23 4.25 -1.31
N SER A 12 5.83 3.59 -0.33
CA SER A 12 7.10 2.88 -0.50
C SER A 12 7.00 1.72 -1.50
N LEU A 13 5.89 0.99 -1.51
CA LEU A 13 5.65 -0.09 -2.49
C LEU A 13 5.42 0.47 -3.90
N GLY A 14 4.64 1.55 -4.02
CA GLY A 14 4.43 2.26 -5.28
C GLY A 14 5.73 2.80 -5.87
N GLU A 15 6.62 3.36 -5.05
CA GLU A 15 7.95 3.81 -5.49
C GLU A 15 8.82 2.65 -6.00
N GLN A 16 8.84 1.51 -5.31
CA GLN A 16 9.58 0.31 -5.73
C GLN A 16 9.07 -0.26 -7.06
N LEU A 17 7.74 -0.27 -7.24
CA LEU A 17 7.09 -0.73 -8.46
C LEU A 17 7.04 0.34 -9.56
N ASN A 18 7.54 1.56 -9.28
CA ASN A 18 7.44 2.72 -10.15
C ASN A 18 5.99 2.98 -10.64
N ARG A 19 5.03 2.90 -9.71
CA ARG A 19 3.58 2.96 -9.96
C ARG A 19 2.89 3.90 -8.97
N ASP A 20 1.89 4.65 -9.46
CA ASP A 20 1.00 5.43 -8.61
C ASP A 20 -0.02 4.53 -7.88
N VAL A 21 -0.17 4.74 -6.58
CA VAL A 21 -1.01 3.92 -5.69
C VAL A 21 -2.03 4.78 -4.96
N SER A 22 -3.29 4.31 -4.92
CA SER A 22 -4.35 5.01 -4.19
C SER A 22 -4.16 4.88 -2.69
N LEU A 23 -3.98 6.03 -2.03
CA LEU A 23 -3.84 6.17 -0.57
C LEU A 23 -5.18 6.50 0.11
N THR A 24 -6.27 6.45 -0.66
CA THR A 24 -7.62 6.76 -0.18
C THR A 24 -8.41 5.48 0.11
N GLY A 25 -9.38 5.59 1.02
CA GLY A 25 -10.22 4.48 1.45
C GLY A 25 -10.22 4.24 2.96
N THR A 26 -10.83 3.14 3.35
CA THR A 26 -10.83 2.63 4.73
C THR A 26 -9.49 1.98 5.07
N LYS A 27 -9.31 1.66 6.35
CA LYS A 27 -8.10 0.99 6.80
C LYS A 27 -7.97 -0.40 6.17
N GLU A 28 -9.08 -1.13 6.05
CA GLU A 28 -9.14 -2.47 5.45
C GLU A 28 -8.76 -2.44 3.97
N GLU A 29 -9.28 -1.48 3.21
CA GLU A 29 -8.95 -1.32 1.78
C GLU A 29 -7.46 -1.03 1.58
N LEU A 30 -6.88 -0.17 2.42
CA LEU A 30 -5.45 0.12 2.36
C LEU A 30 -4.61 -1.10 2.75
N ALA A 31 -5.04 -1.87 3.76
CA ALA A 31 -4.35 -3.09 4.17
C ALA A 31 -4.38 -4.16 3.08
N LEU A 32 -5.51 -4.32 2.38
CA LEU A 32 -5.61 -5.25 1.25
C LEU A 32 -4.65 -4.86 0.13
N ARG A 33 -4.61 -3.59 -0.27
CA ARG A 33 -3.68 -3.12 -1.31
C ARG A 33 -2.21 -3.31 -0.92
N VAL A 34 -1.87 -3.10 0.36
CA VAL A 34 -0.50 -3.38 0.83
C VAL A 34 -0.18 -4.86 0.62
N ALA A 35 -1.05 -5.76 1.04
CA ALA A 35 -0.83 -7.20 0.90
C ALA A 35 -0.71 -7.62 -0.58
N GLU A 36 -1.57 -7.10 -1.46
CA GLU A 36 -1.50 -7.36 -2.91
C GLU A 36 -0.16 -6.92 -3.50
N LEU A 37 0.28 -5.70 -3.19
CA LEU A 37 1.55 -5.17 -3.72
C LEU A 37 2.78 -5.84 -3.10
N GLU A 38 2.69 -6.33 -1.87
CA GLU A 38 3.75 -7.12 -1.24
C GLU A 38 3.87 -8.51 -1.88
N GLU A 39 2.74 -9.14 -2.22
CA GLU A 39 2.71 -10.42 -2.95
C GLU A 39 3.27 -10.29 -4.38
N GLU A 40 3.04 -9.16 -5.06
CA GLU A 40 3.62 -8.90 -6.39
C GLU A 40 5.16 -8.74 -6.37
N LEU A 41 5.74 -8.39 -5.22
CA LEU A 41 7.18 -8.13 -5.08
C LEU A 41 8.00 -9.35 -4.62
N ASP A 42 7.34 -10.43 -4.16
CA ASP A 42 7.97 -11.69 -3.75
C ASP A 42 8.25 -12.61 -4.95
#